data_AF-A0A926I2R5-F1
#
_entry.id   AF-A0A926I2R5-F1
#
_cell.length_a   1.000
_cell.length_b   1.000
_cell.length_c   1.000
_cell.angle_alpha   90.00
_cell.angle_beta   90.00
_cell.angle_gamma   90.00
#
_symmetry.space_group_name_H-M   'P 1'
#
loop_
_entity.id
_entity.type
_entity.pdbx_description
1 polymer ?
#
loop_
_entity_poly.entity_id
_entity_poly.type
_entity_poly.pdbx_seq_one_letter_code
_entity_poly.pdbx_strand_id
1 'polypeptide(L)'
;MDLEERRDLLNEKMAEQIEILPGQSLDEAQIGWTSKHVKEYLSRRRKAYITTSPDPDTVIITTSNMMFTMDKKKDYVHRISVYDDFKGRFRGVGLGSSVQDVLNVTGEIKDDGGVYVIPGYPGICFEASEEGIDSMMRPIICFSIVDEAYYQ
;
A
#
# COMPACT_ATOMS: atom_id res chain seq x y z
N MET A 1 15.75 3.25 -33.35
CA MET A 1 14.92 2.50 -32.39
C MET A 1 13.67 2.05 -33.11
N ASP A 2 13.58 0.77 -33.40
CA ASP A 2 12.44 0.19 -34.12
C ASP A 2 11.25 -0.08 -33.18
N LEU A 3 10.14 -0.57 -33.74
CA LEU A 3 8.90 -0.83 -33.00
C LEU A 3 9.03 -1.99 -32.02
N GLU A 4 9.93 -2.94 -32.27
CA GLU A 4 10.18 -4.11 -31.46
C GLU A 4 11.06 -3.74 -30.26
N GLU A 5 12.13 -2.96 -30.48
CA GLU A 5 12.93 -2.35 -29.39
C GLU A 5 12.09 -1.43 -28.50
N ARG A 6 11.13 -0.68 -29.08
CA ARG A 6 10.18 0.13 -28.29
C ARG A 6 9.24 -0.73 -27.47
N ARG A 7 8.74 -1.83 -28.03
CA ARG A 7 7.82 -2.75 -27.35
C ARG A 7 8.55 -3.49 -26.22
N ASP A 8 9.79 -3.89 -26.45
CA ASP A 8 10.60 -4.59 -25.47
C ASP A 8 11.03 -3.65 -24.34
N LEU A 9 11.41 -2.39 -24.64
CA LEU A 9 11.63 -1.36 -23.62
C LEU A 9 10.36 -1.00 -22.84
N LEU A 10 9.18 -1.01 -23.49
CA LEU A 10 7.89 -0.84 -22.82
C LEU A 10 7.58 -2.03 -21.92
N ASN A 11 7.82 -3.25 -22.38
CA ASN A 11 7.61 -4.47 -21.61
C ASN A 11 8.61 -4.57 -20.45
N GLU A 12 9.88 -4.18 -20.62
CA GLU A 12 10.88 -4.10 -19.54
C GLU A 12 10.52 -3.00 -18.53
N LYS A 13 10.06 -1.83 -18.99
CA LYS A 13 9.53 -0.77 -18.10
C LYS A 13 8.24 -1.15 -17.38
N MET A 14 7.44 -2.04 -17.96
CA MET A 14 6.22 -2.58 -17.34
C MET A 14 6.53 -3.76 -16.40
N ALA A 15 7.57 -4.54 -16.68
CA ALA A 15 7.98 -5.72 -15.91
C ALA A 15 8.62 -5.40 -14.55
N GLU A 16 9.00 -4.13 -14.30
CA GLU A 16 9.54 -3.67 -13.02
C GLU A 16 8.52 -2.89 -12.16
N GLN A 17 7.25 -2.78 -12.59
CA GLN A 17 6.27 -2.09 -11.77
C GLN A 17 5.82 -2.98 -10.61
N ILE A 18 6.23 -2.58 -9.40
CA ILE A 18 5.70 -3.10 -8.15
C ILE A 18 4.18 -2.85 -8.15
N GLU A 19 3.39 -3.91 -8.27
CA GLU A 19 1.93 -3.82 -8.27
C GLU A 19 1.38 -3.90 -6.84
N ILE A 20 0.36 -3.09 -6.58
CA ILE A 20 -0.46 -3.15 -5.37
C ILE A 20 -1.70 -3.98 -5.69
N LEU A 21 -1.84 -5.12 -5.02
CA LEU A 21 -2.99 -6.00 -5.13
C LEU A 21 -3.89 -5.83 -3.90
N PRO A 22 -5.11 -5.25 -4.05
CA PRO A 22 -6.03 -5.01 -2.94
C PRO A 22 -6.28 -6.27 -2.09
N GLY A 23 -6.20 -6.10 -0.77
CA GLY A 23 -6.41 -7.17 0.22
C GLY A 23 -5.40 -8.32 0.18
N GLN A 24 -4.38 -8.26 -0.66
CA GLN A 24 -3.47 -9.39 -0.91
C GLN A 24 -2.02 -9.02 -0.66
N SER A 25 -1.44 -8.15 -1.49
CA SER A 25 0.00 -7.88 -1.44
C SER A 25 0.40 -6.49 -1.95
N LEU A 26 1.52 -6.01 -1.42
CA LEU A 26 2.27 -4.86 -1.88
C LEU A 26 3.66 -5.37 -2.22
N ASP A 27 4.00 -5.48 -3.51
CA ASP A 27 5.22 -6.18 -3.92
C ASP A 27 5.21 -7.64 -3.39
N GLU A 28 6.34 -8.11 -2.89
CA GLU A 28 6.46 -9.37 -2.17
C GLU A 28 5.79 -9.38 -0.79
N ALA A 29 5.42 -8.25 -0.20
CA ALA A 29 4.83 -8.18 1.13
C ALA A 29 3.35 -8.55 1.11
N GLN A 30 2.90 -9.46 1.99
CA GLN A 30 1.55 -10.03 1.90
C GLN A 30 0.74 -9.92 3.19
N ILE A 31 -0.57 -9.74 3.03
CA ILE A 31 -1.56 -9.98 4.06
C ILE A 31 -1.48 -11.44 4.52
N GLY A 32 -1.68 -11.64 5.81
CA GLY A 32 -1.64 -12.92 6.49
C GLY A 32 -0.27 -13.51 6.77
N TRP A 33 0.78 -12.75 6.50
CA TRP A 33 2.10 -13.08 7.01
C TRP A 33 2.14 -13.10 8.53
N THR A 34 3.06 -13.93 9.03
CA THR A 34 3.40 -13.97 10.45
C THR A 34 4.56 -13.03 10.74
N SER A 35 4.82 -12.73 12.02
CA SER A 35 5.94 -11.86 12.38
C SER A 35 7.28 -12.42 11.92
N LYS A 36 7.40 -13.76 11.83
CA LYS A 36 8.56 -14.42 11.24
C LYS A 36 8.74 -14.05 9.76
N HIS A 37 7.69 -14.17 8.94
CA HIS A 37 7.74 -13.84 7.52
C HIS A 37 8.11 -12.36 7.30
N VAL A 38 7.53 -11.45 8.09
CA VAL A 38 7.86 -10.02 8.04
C VAL A 38 9.34 -9.80 8.34
N LYS A 39 9.87 -10.40 9.41
CA LYS A 39 11.29 -10.24 9.80
C LYS A 39 12.24 -10.80 8.75
N GLU A 40 11.92 -11.94 8.15
CA GLU A 40 12.71 -12.54 7.05
C GLU A 40 12.71 -11.64 5.81
N TYR A 41 11.55 -11.11 5.42
CA TYR A 41 11.41 -10.14 4.33
C TYR A 41 12.25 -8.88 4.57
N LEU A 42 12.15 -8.28 5.75
CA LEU A 42 12.91 -7.08 6.11
C LEU A 42 14.42 -7.34 6.19
N SER A 43 14.82 -8.50 6.74
CA SER A 43 16.22 -8.91 6.82
C SER A 43 16.85 -9.09 5.45
N ARG A 44 16.18 -9.80 4.54
CA ARG A 44 16.65 -10.01 3.15
C ARG A 44 16.81 -8.70 2.40
N ARG A 45 15.93 -7.72 2.65
CA ARG A 45 15.99 -6.37 2.07
C ARG A 45 16.87 -5.39 2.86
N ARG A 46 17.52 -5.84 3.94
CA ARG A 46 18.37 -5.02 4.82
C ARG A 46 17.67 -3.75 5.32
N LYS A 47 16.36 -3.83 5.56
CA LYS A 47 15.53 -2.73 6.06
C LYS A 47 15.59 -2.71 7.59
N ALA A 48 16.03 -1.59 8.16
CA ALA A 48 15.88 -1.34 9.58
C ALA A 48 14.39 -1.19 9.92
N TYR A 49 14.00 -1.66 11.11
CA TYR A 49 12.62 -1.56 11.57
C TYR A 49 12.55 -1.38 13.08
N ILE A 50 11.41 -0.86 13.53
CA ILE A 50 11.02 -0.74 14.94
C ILE A 50 9.77 -1.59 15.14
N THR A 51 9.64 -2.20 16.32
CA THR A 51 8.42 -2.91 16.72
C THR A 51 7.78 -2.20 17.90
N THR A 52 6.48 -1.95 17.81
CA THR A 52 5.68 -1.35 18.89
C THR A 52 4.42 -2.18 19.15
N SER A 53 3.85 -2.02 20.34
CA SER A 53 2.55 -2.59 20.70
C SER A 53 1.69 -1.48 21.30
N PRO A 54 0.91 -0.76 20.47
CA PRO A 54 0.11 0.38 20.94
C PRO A 54 -0.98 -0.05 21.93
N ASP A 55 -1.41 -1.31 21.85
CA ASP A 55 -2.38 -1.93 22.74
C ASP A 55 -2.00 -3.41 22.98
N PRO A 56 -2.70 -4.14 23.88
CA PRO A 56 -2.36 -5.52 24.22
C PRO A 56 -2.48 -6.53 23.08
N ASP A 57 -3.29 -6.25 22.07
CA ASP A 57 -3.68 -7.17 20.99
C ASP A 57 -3.02 -6.84 19.65
N THR A 58 -2.38 -5.67 19.53
CA THR A 58 -1.73 -5.22 18.28
C THR A 58 -0.20 -5.22 18.38
N VAL A 59 0.45 -5.69 17.32
CA VAL A 59 1.88 -5.45 17.07
C VAL A 59 2.03 -4.67 15.77
N ILE A 60 2.85 -3.64 15.79
CA ILE A 60 3.19 -2.86 14.60
C ILE A 60 4.69 -2.99 14.33
N ILE A 61 5.05 -3.35 13.11
CA ILE A 61 6.44 -3.34 12.62
C ILE A 61 6.57 -2.23 11.58
N THR A 62 7.38 -1.22 11.87
CA THR A 62 7.49 -0.01 11.07
C THR A 62 8.91 0.15 10.53
N THR A 63 9.02 0.50 9.26
CA THR A 63 10.27 0.89 8.57
C THR A 63 10.18 2.35 8.14
N SER A 64 11.17 2.85 7.41
CA SER A 64 11.13 4.21 6.85
C SER A 64 10.03 4.44 5.81
N ASN A 65 9.45 3.39 5.22
CA ASN A 65 8.48 3.55 4.12
C ASN A 65 7.36 2.50 4.10
N MET A 66 7.27 1.65 5.13
CA MET A 66 6.27 0.60 5.27
C MET A 66 5.91 0.37 6.73
N MET A 67 4.66 0.03 6.98
CA MET A 67 4.13 -0.36 8.28
C MET A 67 3.31 -1.65 8.15
N PHE A 68 3.62 -2.65 8.97
CA PHE A 68 2.86 -3.90 9.09
C PHE A 68 2.09 -3.86 10.40
N THR A 69 0.76 -3.90 10.34
CA THR A 69 -0.11 -4.00 11.52
C THR A 69 -0.59 -5.44 11.67
N MET A 70 -0.43 -5.99 12.87
CA MET A 70 -0.58 -7.40 13.14
C MET A 70 -1.46 -7.65 14.36
N ASP A 71 -2.29 -8.69 14.26
CA ASP A 71 -2.94 -9.32 15.42
C ASP A 71 -1.87 -10.11 16.17
N LYS A 72 -1.65 -9.74 17.43
CA LYS A 72 -0.62 -10.34 18.29
C LYS A 72 -0.96 -11.76 18.71
N LYS A 73 -2.25 -12.07 18.90
CA LYS A 73 -2.70 -13.40 19.36
C LYS A 73 -2.64 -14.40 18.21
N LYS A 74 -3.04 -13.99 17.01
CA LYS A 74 -3.02 -14.82 15.80
C LYS A 74 -1.65 -14.83 15.10
N ASP A 75 -0.74 -13.92 15.47
CA ASP A 75 0.53 -13.65 14.78
C ASP A 75 0.31 -13.48 13.27
N TYR A 76 -0.54 -12.51 12.91
CA TYR A 76 -1.12 -12.36 11.58
C TYR A 76 -1.14 -10.90 11.14
N VAL A 77 -0.54 -10.58 9.98
CA VAL A 77 -0.60 -9.25 9.36
C VAL A 77 -1.98 -9.06 8.72
N HIS A 78 -2.77 -8.12 9.24
CA HIS A 78 -4.08 -7.77 8.68
C HIS A 78 -4.08 -6.43 7.94
N ARG A 79 -3.01 -5.64 8.04
CA ARG A 79 -2.84 -4.39 7.27
C ARG A 79 -1.37 -4.17 6.94
N ILE A 80 -1.13 -3.71 5.72
CA ILE A 80 0.19 -3.19 5.29
C ILE A 80 -0.04 -1.80 4.73
N SER A 81 0.70 -0.81 5.26
CA SER A 81 0.67 0.58 4.80
C SER A 81 2.04 0.96 4.22
N VAL A 82 2.05 1.81 3.20
CA VAL A 82 3.26 2.31 2.52
C VAL A 82 3.19 3.82 2.36
N TYR A 83 4.33 4.47 2.51
CA TYR A 83 4.47 5.93 2.50
C TYR A 83 5.86 6.33 1.98
N ASP A 84 6.14 7.64 1.95
CA ASP A 84 7.41 8.23 1.51
C ASP A 84 7.85 7.79 0.10
N ASP A 85 8.95 7.05 -0.01
CA ASP A 85 9.63 6.74 -1.27
C ASP A 85 9.14 5.46 -1.95
N PHE A 86 8.12 4.79 -1.41
CA PHE A 86 7.56 3.57 -2.00
C PHE A 86 7.08 3.82 -3.44
N LYS A 87 7.46 2.93 -4.37
CA LYS A 87 7.24 3.11 -5.82
C LYS A 87 6.13 2.25 -6.40
N GLY A 88 5.50 1.39 -5.59
CA GLY A 88 4.43 0.53 -6.07
C GLY A 88 3.18 1.30 -6.46
N ARG A 89 2.42 0.72 -7.37
CA ARG A 89 1.23 1.34 -7.97
C ARG A 89 0.05 0.39 -8.00
N PHE A 90 -1.13 0.95 -7.75
CA PHE A 90 -2.42 0.31 -7.97
C PHE A 90 -3.00 0.89 -9.27
N ARG A 91 -3.19 0.07 -10.32
CA ARG A 91 -3.75 0.55 -11.61
C ARG A 91 -3.08 1.83 -12.15
N GLY A 92 -1.77 1.95 -11.98
CA GLY A 92 -0.97 3.10 -12.41
C GLY A 92 -0.95 4.29 -11.44
N VAL A 93 -1.78 4.34 -10.39
CA VAL A 93 -1.74 5.37 -9.35
C VAL A 93 -0.88 4.92 -8.16
N GLY A 94 -0.16 5.84 -7.55
CA GLY A 94 0.76 5.55 -6.43
C GLY A 94 0.94 6.78 -5.55
N LEU A 95 1.90 6.74 -4.63
CA LEU A 95 2.23 7.90 -3.79
C LEU A 95 2.56 9.12 -4.66
N GLY A 96 2.02 10.27 -4.29
CA GLY A 96 2.11 11.53 -5.05
C GLY A 96 1.10 11.69 -6.19
N SER A 97 0.38 10.65 -6.61
CA SER A 97 -0.82 10.81 -7.45
C SER A 97 -1.89 11.59 -6.69
N SER A 98 -2.78 12.27 -7.39
CA SER A 98 -3.88 13.01 -6.76
C SER A 98 -5.08 12.11 -6.43
N VAL A 99 -5.95 12.57 -5.52
CA VAL A 99 -7.26 11.93 -5.28
C VAL A 99 -8.06 11.79 -6.58
N GLN A 100 -8.01 12.80 -7.45
CA GLN A 100 -8.66 12.77 -8.77
C GLN A 100 -8.10 11.68 -9.68
N ASP A 101 -6.79 11.41 -9.66
CA ASP A 101 -6.20 10.33 -10.44
C ASP A 101 -6.76 8.97 -10.00
N VAL A 102 -6.94 8.76 -8.69
CA VAL A 102 -7.57 7.54 -8.18
C VAL A 102 -9.01 7.43 -8.64
N LEU A 103 -9.79 8.52 -8.52
CA LEU A 103 -11.17 8.55 -8.98
C LEU A 103 -11.28 8.22 -10.48
N ASN A 104 -10.36 8.75 -11.31
CA ASN A 104 -10.35 8.50 -12.75
C ASN A 104 -10.13 7.01 -13.10
N VAL A 105 -9.32 6.28 -12.32
CA VAL A 105 -9.02 4.86 -12.60
C VAL A 105 -9.95 3.87 -11.90
N THR A 106 -10.68 4.32 -10.87
CA THR A 106 -11.57 3.49 -10.05
C THR A 106 -13.05 3.75 -10.31
N GLY A 107 -13.41 4.95 -10.74
CA GLY A 107 -14.78 5.41 -10.96
C GLY A 107 -15.48 5.92 -9.70
N GLU A 108 -15.08 5.45 -8.51
CA GLU A 108 -15.71 5.82 -7.24
C GLU A 108 -14.70 5.76 -6.09
N ILE A 109 -14.78 6.78 -5.21
CA ILE A 109 -14.07 6.84 -3.92
C ILE A 109 -15.03 7.38 -2.88
N LYS A 110 -14.81 7.01 -1.61
CA LYS A 110 -15.58 7.55 -0.47
C LYS A 110 -14.59 7.99 0.62
N ASP A 111 -14.77 9.20 1.13
CA ASP A 111 -14.07 9.67 2.33
C ASP A 111 -14.75 9.06 3.57
N ASP A 112 -13.97 8.37 4.38
CA ASP A 112 -14.35 7.77 5.65
C ASP A 112 -13.47 8.32 6.78
N GLY A 113 -13.62 9.61 7.06
CA GLY A 113 -12.94 10.27 8.17
C GLY A 113 -11.46 10.54 7.93
N GLY A 114 -11.10 10.95 6.70
CA GLY A 114 -9.72 11.23 6.29
C GLY A 114 -9.01 10.04 5.63
N VAL A 115 -9.64 8.88 5.65
CA VAL A 115 -9.21 7.70 4.88
C VAL A 115 -10.16 7.54 3.69
N TYR A 116 -9.62 7.54 2.48
CA TYR A 116 -10.40 7.28 1.28
C TYR A 116 -10.47 5.77 1.03
N VAL A 117 -11.68 5.24 1.00
CA VAL A 117 -11.97 3.85 0.60
C VAL A 117 -12.42 3.80 -0.86
N ILE A 118 -12.16 2.67 -1.51
CA ILE A 118 -12.46 2.47 -2.93
C ILE A 118 -13.48 1.32 -3.05
N PRO A 119 -14.79 1.60 -3.11
CA PRO A 119 -15.83 0.55 -3.01
C PRO A 119 -15.71 -0.56 -4.06
N GLY A 120 -15.30 -0.23 -5.29
CA GLY A 120 -15.09 -1.21 -6.36
C GLY A 120 -13.85 -2.09 -6.19
N TYR A 121 -13.01 -1.80 -5.20
CA TYR A 121 -11.74 -2.48 -4.93
C TYR A 121 -11.59 -2.69 -3.42
N PRO A 122 -12.32 -3.67 -2.85
CA PRO A 122 -12.19 -4.03 -1.44
C PRO A 122 -10.74 -4.35 -1.05
N GLY A 123 -10.37 -4.03 0.17
CA GLY A 123 -9.04 -4.31 0.70
C GLY A 123 -7.93 -3.32 0.29
N ILE A 124 -8.27 -2.17 -0.30
CA ILE A 124 -7.35 -1.04 -0.48
C ILE A 124 -7.99 0.27 -0.04
N CYS A 125 -7.20 1.11 0.64
CA CYS A 125 -7.56 2.47 0.99
C CYS A 125 -6.32 3.38 0.95
N PHE A 126 -6.53 4.69 1.01
CA PHE A 126 -5.43 5.66 0.99
C PHE A 126 -5.73 6.91 1.80
N GLU A 127 -4.67 7.60 2.22
CA GLU A 127 -4.74 8.91 2.88
C GLU A 127 -4.05 9.93 1.97
N ALA A 128 -4.63 11.12 1.89
CA ALA A 128 -4.09 12.24 1.11
C ALA A 128 -3.62 13.35 2.04
N SER A 129 -2.64 14.14 1.58
CA SER A 129 -2.13 15.29 2.33
C SER A 129 -3.26 16.25 2.70
N GLU A 130 -3.23 16.83 3.89
CA GLU A 130 -4.14 17.92 4.27
C GLU A 130 -3.81 19.23 3.54
N GLU A 131 -2.60 19.34 2.97
CA GLU A 131 -2.15 20.51 2.24
C GLU A 131 -2.87 20.64 0.90
N GLY A 132 -3.43 21.83 0.65
CA GLY A 132 -4.09 22.18 -0.62
C GLY A 132 -5.53 22.63 -0.43
N ILE A 133 -5.90 23.62 -1.23
CA ILE A 133 -7.24 24.23 -1.23
C ILE A 133 -8.26 23.29 -1.89
N ASP A 134 -7.86 22.55 -2.92
CA ASP A 134 -8.70 21.60 -3.64
C ASP A 134 -8.44 20.18 -3.13
N SER A 135 -9.46 19.57 -2.52
CA SER A 135 -9.36 18.22 -1.96
C SER A 135 -9.07 17.16 -3.01
N MET A 136 -9.51 17.36 -4.25
CA MET A 136 -9.31 16.40 -5.34
C MET A 136 -7.88 16.41 -5.89
N MET A 137 -7.16 17.51 -5.69
CA MET A 137 -5.77 17.67 -6.14
C MET A 137 -4.74 17.28 -5.07
N ARG A 138 -5.20 16.89 -3.87
CA ARG A 138 -4.31 16.49 -2.77
C ARG A 138 -3.51 15.24 -3.15
N PRO A 139 -2.18 15.26 -2.95
CA PRO A 139 -1.36 14.10 -3.24
C PRO A 139 -1.63 12.99 -2.21
N ILE A 140 -1.64 11.75 -2.67
CA ILE A 140 -1.68 10.56 -1.83
C ILE A 140 -0.34 10.44 -1.11
N ILE A 141 -0.40 10.31 0.22
CA ILE A 141 0.79 10.19 1.08
C ILE A 141 0.91 8.81 1.71
N CYS A 142 -0.18 8.05 1.74
CA CYS A 142 -0.20 6.69 2.26
C CYS A 142 -1.15 5.82 1.44
N PHE A 143 -0.70 4.63 1.05
CA PHE A 143 -1.58 3.55 0.58
C PHE A 143 -1.59 2.45 1.62
N SER A 144 -2.74 1.82 1.82
CA SER A 144 -2.89 0.66 2.69
C SER A 144 -3.63 -0.45 1.96
N ILE A 145 -3.14 -1.68 2.11
CA ILE A 145 -3.95 -2.87 1.87
C ILE A 145 -4.38 -3.47 3.21
N VAL A 146 -5.60 -3.97 3.25
CA VAL A 146 -6.24 -4.48 4.47
C VAL A 146 -6.94 -5.81 4.20
N ASP A 147 -6.88 -6.71 5.16
CA ASP A 147 -7.74 -7.88 5.21
C ASP A 147 -9.14 -7.45 5.66
N GLU A 148 -10.11 -7.39 4.76
CA GLU A 148 -11.47 -7.00 5.12
C GLU A 148 -12.14 -7.99 6.06
N ALA A 149 -11.81 -9.28 5.95
CA ALA A 149 -12.38 -10.31 6.83
C ALA A 149 -11.92 -10.16 8.28
N TYR A 150 -10.84 -9.41 8.54
CA TYR A 150 -10.38 -9.13 9.88
C TYR A 150 -11.30 -8.15 10.64
N TYR A 151 -12.04 -7.29 9.92
CA TYR A 151 -12.86 -6.22 10.49
C TYR A 151 -14.37 -6.53 10.52
N GLN A 152 -14.76 -7.75 10.10
CA GLN A 152 -16.14 -8.25 10.09
C GLN A 152 -16.38 -9.25 11.23
#